data_AF-A0A0N4VWS4-F1
#
_entry.id   AF-A0A0N4VWS4-F1
#
_cell.length_a   1.000
_cell.length_b   1.000
_cell.length_c   1.000
_cell.angle_alpha   90.00
_cell.angle_beta   90.00
_cell.angle_gamma   90.00
#
_symmetry.space_group_name_H-M   'P 1'
#
loop_
_entity.id
_entity.type
_entity.pdbx_description
1 polymer ?
#
loop_
_entity_poly.entity_id
_entity_poly.type
_entity_poly.pdbx_seq_one_letter_code
_entity_poly.pdbx_strand_id
1 'polypeptide(L)'
;MNFGLFVKHYRNQVIVSKVENASAPLQSLDHIIQVNGMPVSDKDVCKTLMVNALQRDSVVNLLIERPIDPAAKELMEVGCQPSHQMTHVKN
;
A
#
# COMPACT_ATOMS: atom_id res chain seq x y z
N MET A 1 16.90 2.92 -3.58
CA MET A 1 16.77 2.20 -2.29
C MET A 1 15.49 1.40 -2.36
N ASN A 2 15.55 0.07 -2.26
CA ASN A 2 14.37 -0.79 -2.27
C ASN A 2 14.19 -1.37 -0.86
N PHE A 3 13.10 -1.00 -0.19
CA PHE A 3 12.80 -1.44 1.17
C PHE A 3 12.08 -2.80 1.20
N GLY A 4 11.88 -3.43 0.04
CA GLY A 4 11.14 -4.70 -0.06
C GLY A 4 9.65 -4.55 0.29
N LEU A 5 9.10 -3.34 0.19
CA LEU A 5 7.69 -3.05 0.38
C LEU A 5 7.05 -2.73 -0.97
N PHE A 6 6.05 -3.51 -1.35
CA PHE A 6 5.31 -3.33 -2.60
C PHE A 6 3.93 -2.80 -2.28
N VAL A 7 3.60 -1.63 -2.81
CA VAL A 7 2.31 -0.98 -2.63
C VAL A 7 1.56 -0.87 -3.95
N LYS A 8 0.24 -1.00 -3.89
CA LYS A 8 -0.69 -0.80 -4.99
C LYS A 8 -1.62 0.36 -4.67
N HIS A 9 -2.03 1.06 -5.71
CA HIS A 9 -3.06 2.07 -5.63
C HIS A 9 -4.39 1.46 -6.08
N TYR A 10 -5.43 1.56 -5.25
CA TYR A 10 -6.77 1.10 -5.57
C TYR A 10 -7.80 2.02 -4.92
N ARG A 11 -8.71 2.63 -5.70
CA ARG A 11 -9.78 3.52 -5.20
C ARG A 11 -9.30 4.57 -4.18
N ASN A 12 -8.24 5.33 -4.51
CA ASN A 12 -7.64 6.35 -3.63
C ASN A 12 -7.07 5.79 -2.32
N GLN A 13 -6.75 4.50 -2.28
CA GLN A 13 -6.13 3.82 -1.15
C GLN A 13 -4.78 3.24 -1.57
N VAL A 14 -3.84 3.25 -0.63
CA VAL A 14 -2.51 2.66 -0.82
C VAL A 14 -2.47 1.35 -0.05
N ILE A 15 -2.53 0.23 -0.76
CA ILE A 15 -2.61 -1.11 -0.17
C ILE A 15 -1.27 -1.81 -0.32
N VAL A 16 -0.77 -2.42 0.75
CA VAL A 16 0.43 -3.25 0.72
C VAL A 16 0.12 -4.56 0.01
N SER A 17 0.75 -4.78 -1.14
CA SER A 17 0.54 -5.98 -1.95
C SER A 17 1.49 -7.11 -1.56
N LYS A 18 2.76 -6.78 -1.29
CA LYS A 18 3.79 -7.75 -0.93
C LYS A 18 4.80 -7.11 0.00
N VAL A 19 5.29 -7.89 0.96
CA VAL A 19 6.40 -7.52 1.84
C VAL A 19 7.47 -8.59 1.68
N GLU A 20 8.65 -8.21 1.22
CA GLU A 20 9.82 -9.09 1.08
C GLU A 20 10.77 -9.00 2.28
N ASN A 21 10.71 -7.92 3.06
CA ASN A 21 11.48 -7.78 4.30
C ASN A 21 10.60 -8.10 5.52
N ALA A 22 10.83 -9.27 6.11
CA ALA A 22 10.08 -9.78 7.27
C ALA A 22 10.29 -8.99 8.57
N SER A 23 11.18 -7.99 8.60
CA SER A 23 11.46 -7.17 9.78
C SER A 23 10.52 -5.97 9.95
N ALA A 24 9.75 -5.62 8.92
CA ALA A 24 8.75 -4.57 9.04
C ALA A 24 7.47 -5.14 9.68
N PRO A 25 6.80 -4.41 10.62
CA PRO A 25 5.52 -4.83 11.19
C PRO A 25 4.35 -4.81 10.19
N LEU A 26 4.63 -4.46 8.93
CA LEU A 26 3.70 -4.39 7.82
C LEU A 26 3.43 -5.77 7.25
N GLN A 27 2.17 -6.01 6.90
CA GLN A 27 1.71 -7.25 6.27
C GLN A 27 1.03 -6.92 4.94
N SER A 28 0.89 -7.95 4.09
CA SER A 28 0.03 -7.87 2.92
C SER A 28 -1.39 -7.50 3.34
N LEU A 29 -2.07 -6.70 2.51
CA LEU A 29 -3.42 -6.14 2.71
C LEU A 29 -3.50 -4.99 3.72
N ASP A 30 -2.41 -4.58 4.35
CA ASP A 30 -2.40 -3.37 5.17
C ASP A 30 -2.67 -2.14 4.28
N HIS A 31 -3.59 -1.29 4.73
CA HIS A 31 -3.93 -0.02 4.09
C HIS A 31 -3.14 1.11 4.74
N ILE A 32 -2.29 1.80 3.97
CA ILE A 32 -1.50 2.94 4.46
C ILE A 32 -2.34 4.21 4.26
N ILE A 33 -2.70 4.85 5.37
CA ILE A 33 -3.54 6.06 5.38
C ILE A 33 -2.67 7.31 5.43
N GLN A 34 -1.58 7.27 6.22
CA GLN A 34 -0.71 8.43 6.43
C GLN A 34 0.76 8.06 6.53
N VAL A 35 1.62 8.98 6.08
CA VAL A 35 3.08 8.92 6.23
C VAL A 35 3.53 10.20 6.96
N ASN A 36 4.12 10.05 8.14
CA ASN A 36 4.55 11.15 9.01
C ASN A 36 3.46 12.21 9.25
N GLY A 37 2.23 11.76 9.47
CA GLY A 37 1.06 12.63 9.69
C GLY A 37 0.48 13.27 8.43
N MET A 38 1.04 13.00 7.24
CA MET A 38 0.47 13.45 5.98
C MET A 38 -0.41 12.37 5.35
N PRO A 39 -1.68 12.67 5.01
CA PRO A 39 -2.57 11.72 4.37
C PRO A 39 -2.08 11.35 2.97
N VAL A 40 -2.16 10.07 2.65
CA VAL A 40 -1.78 9.52 1.36
C VAL A 40 -2.95 8.79 0.74
N SER A 41 -3.19 9.05 -0.54
CA SER A 41 -4.21 8.37 -1.34
C SER A 41 -3.63 7.75 -2.61
N ASP A 42 -2.40 8.13 -2.96
CA ASP A 42 -1.73 7.69 -4.16
C ASP A 42 -0.38 7.02 -3.80
N LYS A 43 -0.06 5.95 -4.54
CA LYS A 43 1.14 5.14 -4.29
C LYS A 43 2.44 5.92 -4.52
N ASP A 44 2.46 6.84 -5.49
CA ASP A 44 3.66 7.57 -5.89
C ASP A 44 3.94 8.69 -4.88
N VAL A 45 2.88 9.32 -4.35
CA VAL A 45 2.97 10.22 -3.20
C VAL A 45 3.49 9.47 -1.97
N CYS A 46 2.90 8.33 -1.63
CA CYS A 46 3.34 7.52 -0.50
C CYS A 46 4.83 7.14 -0.62
N LYS A 47 5.25 6.66 -1.79
CA LYS A 47 6.65 6.30 -2.05
C LYS A 47 7.59 7.50 -1.89
N THR A 48 7.20 8.65 -2.43
CA THR A 48 8.01 9.88 -2.35
C THR A 48 8.17 10.35 -0.92
N LEU A 49 7.09 10.36 -0.13
CA LEU A 49 7.12 10.75 1.28
C LEU A 49 7.99 9.79 2.12
N MET A 50 7.84 8.49 1.91
CA MET A 50 8.65 7.49 2.61
C MET A 50 10.14 7.62 2.28
N VAL A 51 10.49 7.74 0.99
CA VAL A 51 11.90 7.87 0.57
C VAL A 51 12.50 9.17 1.14
N ASN A 52 11.78 10.29 1.04
CA ASN A 52 12.25 11.57 1.55
C ASN A 52 12.44 11.57 3.08
N ALA A 53 11.52 10.96 3.82
CA ALA A 53 11.63 10.84 5.27
C ALA A 53 12.77 9.91 5.69
N LEU A 54 12.95 8.77 5.03
CA LEU A 54 14.06 7.86 5.31
C LEU A 54 15.42 8.47 4.97
N GLN A 55 15.50 9.33 3.94
CA GLN A 55 16.72 10.05 3.61
C GLN A 55 17.07 11.15 4.60
N ARG A 56 16.08 11.81 5.20
CA ARG A 56 16.29 12.93 6.14
C ARG A 56 16.46 12.48 7.58
N ASP A 57 15.51 11.68 8.06
CA ASP A 57 15.33 11.39 9.48
C ASP A 57 15.72 9.94 9.82
N SER A 58 15.99 9.10 8.79
CA SER A 58 16.20 7.66 8.90
C SER A 58 15.05 6.89 9.58
N VAL A 59 13.91 7.56 9.81
CA VAL A 59 12.72 7.04 10.49
C VAL A 59 11.48 7.48 9.72
N VAL A 60 10.49 6.60 9.65
CA VAL A 60 9.18 6.87 9.05
C VAL A 60 8.10 6.37 10.01
N ASN A 61 7.15 7.24 10.30
CA ASN A 61 5.92 6.89 11.02
C ASN A 61 4.82 6.64 10.00
N LEU A 62 4.13 5.51 10.12
CA LEU A 62 3.01 5.14 9.26
C LEU A 62 1.76 5.00 10.11
N LEU A 63 0.64 5.53 9.61
CA LEU A 63 -0.68 5.18 10.09
C LEU A 63 -1.26 4.13 9.14
N ILE A 64 -1.55 2.95 9.67
CA ILE A 64 -2.10 1.84 8.91
C ILE A 64 -3.45 1.38 9.45
N GLU A 65 -4.29 0.90 8.54
CA GLU A 65 -5.50 0.14 8.84
C GLU A 65 -5.27 -1.32 8.44
N ARG A 66 -5.53 -2.23 9.37
CA ARG A 66 -5.41 -3.67 9.12
C ARG A 66 -6.80 -4.31 9.04
N PRO A 67 -7.14 -4.98 7.92
CA PRO A 67 -8.41 -5.70 7.82
C PRO A 67 -8.38 -6.95 8.70
N ILE A 68 -9.26 -7.00 9.71
CA ILE A 68 -9.43 -8.17 10.60
C ILE A 68 -10.57 -9.05 10.10
N ASP A 69 -11.68 -8.42 9.71
CA ASP A 69 -12.88 -9.12 9.24
C ASP A 69 -12.66 -9.83 7.91
N PRO A 70 -13.24 -11.04 7.72
CA PRO A 70 -13.09 -11.80 6.49
C PRO A 70 -13.64 -11.04 5.26
N ALA A 71 -14.77 -10.35 5.41
CA ALA A 71 -15.31 -9.50 4.35
C ALA A 71 -14.38 -8.32 4.00
N ALA A 72 -13.72 -7.74 4.99
CA ALA A 72 -12.76 -6.65 4.77
C ALA A 72 -11.49 -7.14 4.08
N LYS A 73 -11.02 -8.35 4.41
CA LYS A 73 -9.88 -8.98 3.72
C LYS A 73 -10.19 -9.22 2.25
N GLU A 74 -11.35 -9.77 1.95
CA GLU A 74 -11.75 -10.05 0.56
C GLU A 74 -11.78 -8.76 -0.29
N LEU A 75 -12.30 -7.66 0.27
CA LEU A 75 -12.27 -6.34 -0.38
C LEU A 75 -10.84 -5.84 -0.67
N MET A 76 -9.92 -6.00 0.29
CA MET A 76 -8.52 -5.60 0.10
C MET A 76 -7.78 -6.51 -0.88
N GLU A 77 -8.13 -7.80 -0.91
CA GLU A 77 -7.59 -8.77 -1.87
C GLU A 77 -7.97 -8.40 -3.30
N VAL A 78 -9.22 -7.98 -3.55
CA VAL A 78 -9.65 -7.46 -4.86
C VAL A 78 -8.79 -6.25 -5.29
N GLY A 79 -8.49 -5.34 -4.37
CA GLY A 79 -7.61 -4.20 -4.65
C GLY A 79 -6.16 -4.59 -4.93
N CYS A 80 -5.73 -5.75 -4.41
CA CYS A 80 -4.40 -6.29 -4.57
C CYS A 80 -4.25 -7.17 -5.83
N GLN A 81 -5.34 -7.61 -6.46
CA GLN A 81 -5.25 -8.36 -7.72
C GLN A 81 -4.70 -7.48 -8.86
N PRO A 82 -3.96 -8.04 -9.83
CA PRO A 82 -3.65 -7.30 -11.04
C PRO A 82 -4.98 -6.98 -11.72
N SER A 83 -5.24 -5.70 -11.97
CA SER A 83 -6.39 -5.26 -12.75
C SER A 83 -6.34 -6.01 -14.09
N HIS A 84 -7.17 -7.04 -14.25
CA HIS A 84 -7.55 -7.51 -15.57
C HIS A 84 -8.11 -6.26 -16.26
N GLN A 85 -7.37 -5.75 -17.24
CA GLN A 85 -7.97 -4.85 -18.21
C GLN A 85 -9.21 -5.58 -18.71
N MET A 86 -10.38 -4.96 -18.53
CA MET A 86 -11.62 -5.39 -19.17
C MET A 86 -11.29 -5.62 -20.65
N THR A 87 -11.14 -6.87 -21.05
CA THR A 87 -11.12 -7.25 -22.46
C THR A 87 -12.49 -6.89 -22.98
N HIS A 88 -12.56 -5.80 -23.73
CA HIS A 88 -13.68 -5.50 -24.62
C HIS A 88 -13.85 -6.71 -25.52
N VAL A 89 -14.81 -7.58 -25.20
CA VAL A 89 -15.33 -8.57 -26.13
C VAL A 89 -16.05 -7.77 -27.20
N LYS A 90 -15.34 -7.49 -28.30
CA LYS A 90 -15.97 -6.97 -29.52
C LYS A 90 -16.88 -8.07 -30.05
N ASN A 91 -18.17 -7.76 -30.04
CA ASN A 91 -19.24 -8.54 -30.62
C ASN A 91 -19.22 -8.43 -32.15
#